data_AF-X1I7N5-F1
#
_entry.id   AF-X1I7N5-F1
#
_cell.length_a   1.000
_cell.length_b   1.000
_cell.length_c   1.000
_cell.angle_alpha   90.00
_cell.angle_beta   90.00
_cell.angle_gamma   90.00
#
_symmetry.space_group_name_H-M   'P 1'
#
loop_
_entity.id
_entity.type
_entity.pdbx_description
1 polymer ?
#
loop_
_entity_poly.entity_id
_entity_poly.type
_entity_poly.pdbx_seq_one_letter_code
_entity_poly.pdbx_strand_id
1 'polypeptide(L)'
;MINKNLTGRCGHYCGACSIYRACEDGGELLKVMEKSCPSDRNLYCEGCLSVDETCWPYNHCKRRECLDSKGFEFCYECDEFNKGGCEEWKRLAEAHIKIGMDIRENLLFIKSKGVEKWLEKQDKKWRCPTCGKPISEEEKCYQCGAKLREKPLA
;
A
#
# COMPACT_ATOMS: atom_id res chain seq x y z
N MET A 1 -5.32 17.72 7.66
CA MET A 1 -6.24 16.57 7.82
C MET A 1 -5.53 15.32 7.32
N ILE A 2 -5.70 14.18 7.99
CA ILE A 2 -5.10 12.90 7.58
C ILE A 2 -5.93 12.32 6.43
N ASN A 3 -5.29 11.97 5.30
CA ASN A 3 -5.96 11.33 4.17
C ASN A 3 -6.25 9.84 4.47
N LYS A 4 -7.51 9.52 4.78
CA LYS A 4 -7.95 8.15 5.08
C LYS A 4 -7.88 7.21 3.88
N ASN A 5 -7.87 7.75 2.65
CA ASN A 5 -7.81 6.94 1.44
C ASN A 5 -6.54 6.10 1.35
N LEU A 6 -5.49 6.47 2.08
CA LEU A 6 -4.24 5.71 2.11
C LEU A 6 -4.32 4.37 2.88
N THR A 7 -5.50 4.04 3.41
CA THR A 7 -5.74 2.83 4.18
C THR A 7 -6.12 1.68 3.26
N GLY A 8 -5.15 0.80 3.00
CA GLY A 8 -5.40 -0.46 2.32
C GLY A 8 -6.34 -1.34 3.14
N ARG A 9 -7.45 -1.77 2.53
CA ARG A 9 -8.43 -2.69 3.15
C ARG A 9 -7.83 -4.03 3.59
N CYS A 10 -6.69 -4.41 2.99
CA CYS A 10 -5.90 -5.58 3.35
C CYS A 10 -4.75 -5.31 4.35
N GLY A 11 -4.60 -4.08 4.84
CA GLY A 11 -3.52 -3.64 5.73
C GLY A 11 -2.36 -2.94 5.04
N HIS A 12 -2.38 -2.82 3.71
CA HIS A 12 -1.36 -2.10 2.96
C HIS A 12 -1.42 -0.59 3.25
N TYR A 13 -0.27 0.07 3.36
CA TYR A 13 -0.20 1.53 3.48
C TYR A 13 0.08 2.17 2.12
N CYS A 14 -0.94 2.76 1.47
CA CYS A 14 -0.78 3.32 0.12
C CYS A 14 0.20 4.50 0.07
N GLY A 15 0.44 5.19 1.20
CA GLY A 15 1.49 6.21 1.28
C GLY A 15 2.91 5.67 1.04
N ALA A 16 3.08 4.34 0.91
CA ALA A 16 4.32 3.70 0.48
C ALA A 16 4.20 2.94 -0.86
N CYS A 17 3.01 2.91 -1.48
CA CYS A 17 2.80 2.26 -2.76
C CYS A 17 3.52 3.05 -3.87
N SER A 18 4.31 2.35 -4.68
CA SER A 18 5.01 2.93 -5.84
C SER A 18 4.08 3.71 -6.79
N ILE A 19 2.89 3.17 -7.07
CA ILE A 19 1.88 3.81 -7.94
C ILE A 19 1.36 5.10 -7.31
N TYR A 20 0.91 5.05 -6.06
CA TYR A 20 0.41 6.25 -5.37
C TYR A 20 1.50 7.32 -5.28
N ARG A 21 2.73 6.93 -4.94
CA ARG A 21 3.86 7.87 -4.87
C ARG A 21 4.24 8.46 -6.23
N ALA A 22 4.16 7.69 -7.32
CA ALA A 22 4.33 8.22 -8.67
C ALA A 22 3.31 9.33 -8.97
N CYS A 23 2.03 9.07 -8.73
CA CYS A 23 0.96 10.03 -8.99
C CYS A 23 1.07 11.28 -8.11
N GLU A 24 1.37 11.10 -6.82
CA GLU A 24 1.46 12.18 -5.84
C GLU A 24 2.72 13.05 -6.01
N ASP A 25 3.89 12.42 -6.20
CA ASP A 25 5.17 13.14 -6.22
C ASP A 25 5.65 13.53 -7.61
N GLY A 26 5.14 12.87 -8.65
CA GLY A 26 5.61 13.06 -10.01
C GLY A 26 7.06 12.62 -10.23
N GLY A 27 7.75 13.36 -11.11
CA GLY A 27 9.19 13.20 -11.33
C GLY A 27 9.60 11.88 -12.00
N GLU A 28 10.75 11.34 -11.61
CA GLU A 28 11.31 10.14 -12.26
C GLU A 28 10.47 8.89 -11.99
N LEU A 29 9.90 8.76 -10.78
CA LEU A 29 9.05 7.63 -10.43
C LEU A 29 7.79 7.60 -11.31
N LEU A 30 7.20 8.76 -11.59
CA LEU A 30 6.07 8.86 -12.54
C LEU A 30 6.47 8.38 -13.94
N LYS A 31 7.60 8.85 -14.48
CA LYS A 31 8.07 8.43 -15.82
C LYS A 31 8.33 6.92 -15.91
N VAL A 32 8.84 6.30 -14.83
CA VAL A 32 9.04 4.85 -14.77
C VAL A 32 7.69 4.12 -14.76
N MET A 33 6.74 4.61 -13.97
CA MET A 33 5.41 4.02 -13.87
C MET A 33 4.59 4.22 -15.15
N GLU A 34 4.69 5.34 -15.84
CA GLU A 34 4.00 5.60 -17.12
C GLU A 34 4.40 4.59 -18.19
N LYS A 35 5.69 4.23 -18.25
CA LYS A 35 6.20 3.19 -19.18
C LYS A 35 5.69 1.79 -18.83
N SER A 36 5.35 1.56 -17.58
CA SER A 36 4.88 0.27 -17.06
C SER A 36 3.36 0.19 -17.01
N CYS A 37 2.68 1.33 -17.14
CA CYS A 37 1.23 1.41 -17.12
C CYS A 37 0.67 0.84 -18.43
N PRO A 38 -0.23 -0.15 -18.36
CA PRO A 38 -0.91 -0.66 -19.54
C PRO A 38 -1.64 0.46 -20.30
N SER A 39 -1.62 0.41 -21.63
CA SER A 39 -2.20 1.46 -22.49
C SER A 39 -3.73 1.59 -22.39
N ASP A 40 -4.40 0.60 -21.81
CA ASP A 40 -5.84 0.61 -21.54
C ASP A 40 -6.21 1.31 -20.22
N ARG A 41 -5.24 2.00 -19.58
CA ARG A 41 -5.41 2.61 -18.25
C ARG A 41 -4.76 3.98 -18.15
N ASN A 42 -5.26 4.75 -17.18
CA ASN A 42 -4.62 5.97 -16.74
C ASN A 42 -3.76 5.68 -15.51
N LEU A 43 -2.55 6.23 -15.48
CA LEU A 43 -1.73 6.22 -14.27
C LEU A 43 -2.28 7.25 -13.28
N TYR A 44 -3.33 6.86 -12.57
CA TYR A 44 -3.99 7.65 -11.55
C TYR A 44 -4.21 6.81 -10.30
N CYS A 45 -4.03 7.40 -9.12
CA CYS A 45 -4.29 6.75 -7.83
C CYS A 45 -4.33 7.77 -6.69
N GLU A 46 -5.43 7.79 -5.94
CA GLU A 46 -5.61 8.64 -4.74
C GLU A 46 -5.64 7.86 -3.41
N GLY A 47 -5.33 6.56 -3.48
CA GLY A 47 -5.32 5.66 -2.32
C GLY A 47 -6.39 4.57 -2.37
N CYS A 48 -6.18 3.51 -1.60
CA CYS A 48 -7.01 2.30 -1.63
C CYS A 48 -8.49 2.53 -1.36
N LEU A 49 -8.92 3.51 -0.56
CA LEU A 49 -10.35 3.73 -0.31
C LEU A 49 -11.05 4.62 -1.36
N SER A 50 -10.31 5.30 -2.24
CA SER A 50 -10.86 6.13 -3.31
C SER A 50 -10.66 5.55 -4.72
N VAL A 51 -10.19 4.30 -4.83
CA VAL A 51 -9.97 3.65 -6.13
C VAL A 51 -11.30 3.50 -6.89
N ASP A 52 -11.33 4.05 -8.11
CA ASP A 52 -12.39 3.92 -9.12
C ASP A 52 -11.83 3.30 -10.42
N GLU A 53 -12.68 3.14 -11.44
CA GLU A 53 -12.35 2.55 -12.75
C GLU A 53 -11.20 3.18 -13.53
N THR A 54 -10.81 4.41 -13.18
CA THR A 54 -9.68 5.10 -13.80
C THR A 54 -8.35 4.78 -13.13
N CYS A 55 -8.39 4.20 -11.93
CA CYS A 55 -7.22 3.91 -11.11
C CYS A 55 -6.59 2.57 -11.49
N TRP A 56 -5.27 2.55 -11.73
CA TRP A 56 -4.56 1.36 -12.23
C TRP A 56 -4.85 0.05 -11.47
N PRO A 57 -4.93 0.02 -10.12
CA PRO A 57 -5.24 -1.18 -9.35
C PRO A 57 -6.71 -1.62 -9.35
N TYR A 58 -7.65 -0.83 -9.89
CA TYR A 58 -9.10 -1.04 -9.71
C TYR A 58 -9.59 -2.42 -10.17
N ASN A 59 -9.44 -2.73 -11.45
CA ASN A 59 -9.92 -3.99 -12.05
C ASN A 59 -9.04 -5.22 -11.73
N HIS A 60 -8.05 -5.08 -10.84
CA HIS A 60 -7.04 -6.12 -10.60
C HIS A 60 -6.79 -6.40 -9.13
N CYS A 61 -7.58 -5.79 -8.24
CA CYS A 61 -7.50 -6.06 -6.82
C CYS A 61 -8.52 -7.12 -6.40
N LYS A 62 -8.17 -8.40 -6.57
CA LYS A 62 -8.98 -9.54 -6.08
C LYS A 62 -9.38 -9.44 -4.60
N ARG A 63 -8.61 -8.70 -3.79
CA ARG A 63 -8.90 -8.48 -2.37
C ARG A 63 -10.08 -7.52 -2.18
N ARG A 64 -10.18 -6.48 -3.02
CA ARG A 64 -11.32 -5.57 -3.02
C ARG A 64 -12.59 -6.32 -3.39
N GLU A 65 -12.57 -7.08 -4.49
CA GLU A 65 -13.68 -7.96 -4.91
C GLU A 65 -14.11 -8.94 -3.80
N CYS A 66 -13.14 -9.58 -3.14
CA CYS A 66 -13.40 -10.50 -2.03
C CYS A 66 -14.06 -9.82 -0.83
N LEU A 67 -13.64 -8.60 -0.48
CA LEU A 67 -14.23 -7.86 0.63
C LEU A 67 -15.61 -7.30 0.27
N ASP A 68 -15.79 -6.79 -0.95
CA ASP A 68 -17.07 -6.28 -1.44
C ASP A 68 -18.14 -7.38 -1.48
N SER A 69 -17.80 -8.56 -1.99
CA SER A 69 -18.72 -9.71 -2.01
C SER A 69 -19.09 -10.23 -0.60
N LYS A 70 -18.27 -9.93 0.42
CA LYS A 70 -18.53 -10.28 1.82
C LYS A 70 -19.13 -9.12 2.64
N GLY A 71 -19.24 -7.92 2.07
CA GLY A 71 -19.70 -6.73 2.78
C GLY A 71 -18.75 -6.25 3.88
N PHE A 72 -17.45 -6.55 3.78
CA PHE A 72 -16.45 -6.15 4.76
C PHE A 72 -15.68 -4.91 4.29
N GLU A 73 -15.39 -3.98 5.20
CA GLU A 73 -14.50 -2.86 4.92
C GLU A 73 -13.03 -3.32 4.95
N PHE A 74 -12.66 -4.18 5.91
CA PHE A 74 -11.29 -4.65 6.11
C PHE A 74 -11.19 -6.17 6.26
N CYS A 75 -10.03 -6.73 5.91
CA CYS A 75 -9.78 -8.17 6.09
C CYS A 75 -9.89 -8.64 7.56
N TYR A 76 -9.69 -7.77 8.55
CA TYR A 76 -9.80 -8.17 9.97
C TYR A 76 -11.24 -8.52 10.40
N GLU A 77 -12.23 -8.19 9.59
CA GLU A 77 -13.64 -8.52 9.82
C GLU A 77 -13.97 -9.95 9.37
N CYS A 78 -13.11 -10.56 8.55
CA CYS A 78 -13.29 -11.92 8.06
C CYS A 78 -12.80 -12.97 9.08
N ASP A 79 -13.67 -13.89 9.47
CA ASP A 79 -13.33 -15.00 10.38
C ASP A 79 -12.20 -15.89 9.86
N GLU A 80 -12.16 -16.15 8.55
CA GLU A 80 -11.12 -16.95 7.92
C GLU A 80 -9.74 -16.29 8.06
N PHE A 81 -9.66 -14.96 7.96
CA PHE A 81 -8.44 -14.21 8.23
C PHE A 81 -8.04 -14.30 9.70
N ASN A 82 -9.00 -14.13 10.61
CA ASN A 82 -8.76 -14.16 12.06
C ASN A 82 -8.23 -15.53 12.51
N LYS A 83 -8.83 -16.62 11.99
CA LYS A 83 -8.40 -18.01 12.22
C LYS A 83 -7.10 -18.39 11.50
N GLY A 84 -6.58 -17.50 10.66
CA GLY A 84 -5.36 -17.76 9.88
C GLY A 84 -5.57 -18.82 8.79
N GLY A 85 -6.78 -18.93 8.23
CA GLY A 85 -7.09 -19.83 7.11
C GLY A 85 -7.05 -19.19 5.73
N CYS A 86 -6.96 -17.86 5.64
CA CYS A 86 -7.03 -17.15 4.35
C CYS A 86 -5.70 -17.20 3.59
N GLU A 87 -5.51 -18.23 2.75
CA GLU A 87 -4.27 -18.47 2.00
C GLU A 87 -3.90 -17.32 1.04
N GLU A 88 -4.89 -16.73 0.36
CA GLU A 88 -4.65 -15.58 -0.52
C GLU A 88 -4.09 -14.38 0.24
N TRP A 89 -4.59 -14.14 1.46
CA TRP A 89 -4.06 -13.07 2.31
C TRP A 89 -2.67 -13.41 2.86
N LYS A 90 -2.41 -14.68 3.22
CA LYS A 90 -1.07 -15.11 3.67
C LYS A 90 -0.01 -14.88 2.61
N ARG A 91 -0.27 -15.29 1.36
CA ARG A 91 0.63 -15.03 0.22
C ARG A 91 0.91 -13.54 0.05
N LEU A 92 -0.12 -12.70 0.19
CA LEU A 92 0.04 -11.25 0.15
C LEU A 92 0.97 -10.77 1.28
N ALA A 93 0.77 -11.27 2.50
CA ALA A 93 1.56 -10.87 3.67
C ALA A 93 3.02 -11.26 3.55
N GLU A 94 3.32 -12.45 3.03
CA GLU A 94 4.69 -12.91 2.75
C GLU A 94 5.42 -11.98 1.78
N ALA A 95 4.74 -11.52 0.73
CA ALA A 95 5.32 -10.55 -0.21
C ALA A 95 5.59 -9.19 0.46
N HIS A 96 4.68 -8.74 1.32
CA HIS A 96 4.79 -7.44 2.00
C HIS A 96 5.88 -7.41 3.07
N ILE A 97 6.13 -8.52 3.76
CA ILE A 97 7.21 -8.61 4.75
C ILE A 97 8.57 -8.35 4.09
N LYS A 98 8.78 -8.81 2.85
CA LYS A 98 10.04 -8.61 2.10
C LYS A 98 10.37 -7.13 1.84
N ILE A 99 9.36 -6.26 1.80
CA ILE A 99 9.53 -4.80 1.63
C ILE A 99 9.44 -4.03 2.97
N GLY A 100 9.35 -4.75 4.09
CA GLY A 100 9.27 -4.19 5.44
C GLY A 100 7.87 -3.74 5.85
N MET A 101 6.80 -4.23 5.20
CA MET A 101 5.42 -3.93 5.54
C MET A 101 4.73 -5.15 6.18
N ASP A 102 4.50 -5.13 7.49
CA ASP A 102 3.67 -6.15 8.14
C ASP A 102 2.19 -5.76 8.03
N ILE A 103 1.51 -6.32 7.04
CA ILE A 103 0.09 -6.03 6.82
C ILE A 103 -0.82 -6.70 7.86
N ARG A 104 -0.36 -7.73 8.61
CA ARG A 104 -1.14 -8.30 9.73
C ARG A 104 -1.13 -7.32 10.88
N GLU A 105 0.06 -6.86 11.27
CA GLU A 105 0.25 -5.88 12.34
C GLU A 105 -0.58 -4.63 12.02
N ASN A 106 -0.54 -4.17 10.77
CA ASN A 106 -1.32 -3.02 10.33
C ASN A 106 -2.83 -3.22 10.54
N LEU A 107 -3.41 -4.33 10.07
CA LEU A 107 -4.83 -4.61 10.27
C LEU A 107 -5.23 -4.69 11.75
N LEU A 108 -4.42 -5.36 12.58
CA LEU A 108 -4.68 -5.46 14.02
C LEU A 108 -4.53 -4.11 14.73
N PHE A 109 -3.60 -3.27 14.29
CA PHE A 109 -3.47 -1.91 14.79
C PHE A 109 -4.69 -1.06 14.40
N ILE A 110 -5.13 -1.10 13.14
CA ILE A 110 -6.34 -0.39 12.68
C ILE A 110 -7.54 -0.81 13.53
N LYS A 111 -7.77 -2.12 13.70
CA LYS A 111 -8.86 -2.66 14.51
C LYS A 111 -8.84 -2.18 15.97
N SER A 112 -7.66 -2.06 16.58
CA SER A 112 -7.53 -1.79 18.03
C SER A 112 -7.33 -0.31 18.38
N LYS A 113 -6.75 0.49 17.48
CA LYS A 113 -6.35 1.89 17.72
C LYS A 113 -6.95 2.88 16.74
N GLY A 114 -7.58 2.39 15.66
CA GLY A 114 -8.21 3.20 14.63
C GLY A 114 -7.28 3.62 13.50
N VAL A 115 -7.90 4.01 12.38
CA VAL A 115 -7.23 4.37 11.12
C VAL A 115 -6.31 5.58 11.27
N GLU A 116 -6.72 6.64 11.98
CA GLU A 116 -5.95 7.89 12.06
C GLU A 116 -4.60 7.69 12.75
N LYS A 117 -4.59 7.04 13.92
CA LYS A 117 -3.35 6.71 14.64
C LYS A 117 -2.45 5.78 13.83
N TRP A 118 -3.05 4.86 13.08
CA TRP A 118 -2.29 3.98 12.20
C TRP A 118 -1.62 4.74 11.07
N LEU A 119 -2.34 5.66 10.40
CA LEU A 119 -1.81 6.49 9.33
C LEU A 119 -0.67 7.38 9.82
N GLU A 120 -0.78 8.00 11.00
CA GLU A 120 0.31 8.76 11.61
C GLU A 120 1.56 7.90 11.86
N LYS A 121 1.37 6.66 12.36
CA LYS A 121 2.45 5.71 12.60
C LYS A 121 3.14 5.32 11.28
N GLN A 122 2.36 5.03 10.24
CA GLN A 122 2.90 4.63 8.94
C GLN A 122 3.58 5.80 8.22
N ASP A 123 3.02 7.01 8.23
CA ASP A 123 3.66 8.18 7.61
C ASP A 123 5.06 8.44 8.19
N LYS A 124 5.22 8.32 9.52
CA LYS A 124 6.53 8.44 10.17
C LYS A 124 7.49 7.33 9.75
N LYS A 125 7.00 6.08 9.65
CA LYS A 125 7.80 4.91 9.25
C LYS A 125 8.30 5.02 7.81
N TRP A 126 7.49 5.55 6.91
CA TRP A 126 7.74 5.58 5.47
C TRP A 126 8.28 6.93 4.98
N ARG A 127 9.25 7.49 5.73
CA ARG A 127 10.00 8.69 5.34
C ARG A 127 11.48 8.38 5.19
N CYS A 128 12.11 9.01 4.19
CA CYS A 128 13.54 8.91 4.00
C CYS A 128 14.27 9.51 5.22
N PRO A 129 15.20 8.79 5.86
CA PRO A 129 15.93 9.33 7.00
C PRO A 129 16.90 10.47 6.61
N THR A 130 17.29 10.55 5.33
CA THR A 130 18.22 11.57 4.83
C THR A 130 17.52 12.87 4.44
N CYS A 131 16.40 12.82 3.74
CA CYS A 131 15.72 14.03 3.23
C CYS A 131 14.33 14.28 3.81
N GLY A 132 13.80 13.37 4.64
CA GLY A 132 12.48 13.51 5.28
C GLY A 132 11.26 13.35 4.37
N LYS A 133 11.48 13.25 3.04
CA LYS A 133 10.40 13.03 2.06
C LYS A 133 9.79 11.63 2.20
N PRO A 134 8.50 11.45 1.91
CA PRO A 134 7.91 10.11 1.93
C PRO A 134 8.55 9.22 0.87
N ILE A 135 8.64 7.92 1.16
CA ILE A 135 9.30 6.92 0.33
C ILE A 135 8.32 5.81 -0.05
N SER A 136 8.58 5.15 -1.16
CA SER A 136 7.86 3.97 -1.61
C SER A 136 8.55 2.70 -1.10
N GLU A 137 8.11 1.53 -1.57
CA GLU A 137 8.71 0.21 -1.35
C GLU A 137 10.08 -0.02 -2.02
N GLU A 138 10.58 0.95 -2.78
CA GLU A 138 11.87 0.90 -3.48
C GLU A 138 13.09 0.84 -2.55
N GLU A 139 14.19 0.26 -3.01
CA GLU A 139 15.45 0.14 -2.24
C GLU A 139 16.20 1.47 -2.08
N LYS A 140 15.93 2.44 -2.96
CA LYS A 140 16.53 3.77 -2.97
C LYS A 140 15.46 4.84 -2.92
N CYS A 141 15.78 5.96 -2.27
CA CYS A 141 14.92 7.13 -2.29
C CYS A 141 14.93 7.74 -3.71
N TYR A 142 13.79 7.70 -4.40
CA TYR A 142 13.64 8.31 -5.74
C TYR A 142 13.73 9.84 -5.73
N GLN A 143 13.78 10.46 -4.55
CA GLN A 143 13.92 11.91 -4.39
C GLN A 143 15.38 12.36 -4.20
N CYS A 144 16.18 11.63 -3.40
CA CYS A 144 17.55 12.03 -3.06
C CYS A 144 18.63 10.97 -3.33
N GLY A 145 18.26 9.78 -3.79
CA GLY A 145 19.18 8.69 -4.12
C GLY A 145 19.71 7.89 -2.93
N ALA A 146 19.37 8.26 -1.69
CA ALA A 146 19.82 7.54 -0.49
C ALA A 146 19.38 6.06 -0.52
N LYS A 147 20.27 5.15 -0.11
CA LYS A 147 19.94 3.72 0.07
C LYS A 147 19.03 3.58 1.30
N LEU A 148 17.84 3.00 1.11
CA LEU A 148 16.82 2.82 2.14
C LEU A 148 16.84 1.42 2.73
N ARG A 149 17.11 0.41 1.89
CA ARG A 149 17.03 -1.01 2.25
C ARG A 149 18.16 -1.81 1.58
N GLU A 150 18.48 -2.95 2.18
CA GLU A 150 19.24 -4.01 1.53
C GLU A 150 18.31 -4.76 0.57
N LYS A 151 18.84 -5.18 -0.59
CA LYS A 151 18.09 -6.04 -1.53
C LYS A 151 17.83 -7.37 -0.84
N PRO A 152 16.58 -7.88 -0.80
CA PRO A 152 16.34 -9.23 -0.31
C PRO A 152 17.21 -10.20 -1.11
N LEU A 153 17.99 -11.05 -0.43
CA LEU A 153 18.74 -12.12 -1.07
C LEU A 153 17.74 -12.97 -1.88
N ALA A 154 18.00 -13.08 -3.18
CA ALA A 154 17.15 -13.80 -4.14
C ALA A 154 17.14 -15.30 -3.85
#